data_AF-A0A7K2Z005-F1
#
_entry.id   AF-A0A7K2Z005-F1
#
_cell.length_a   1.000
_cell.length_b   1.000
_cell.length_c   1.000
_cell.angle_alpha   90.00
_cell.angle_beta   90.00
_cell.angle_gamma   90.00
#
_symmetry.space_group_name_H-M   'P 1'
#
loop_
_entity.id
_entity.type
_entity.pdbx_description
1 polymer ?
#
loop_
_entity_poly.entity_id
_entity_poly.type
_entity_poly.pdbx_seq_one_letter_code
_entity_poly.pdbx_strand_id
1 'polypeptide(L)'
;MNALSVEDAHAVTGDIRRSLADVATAVTHLAYQVRRAHRGRAWTVLGYPTWAAYVQAEFGIGRSHAYRLVDLADAADRITDTVTAIEGTSHAWDIALPALSHRQVADIKARPEEFADLLADRLRTAHDTTPGELTPEHIAVVVRDTVTQLRTPTPPTRLDPGPFADLAEMVELLKASSLKLGRLALEIAPAYQSDDVAAVPLAVLAEDIGESLDRLLALRRYAITGDWRAVDG
;
A
#
# COMPACT_ATOMS: atom_id res chain seq x y z
N MET A 1 27.14 -28.08 -15.79
CA MET A 1 25.86 -27.88 -15.07
C MET A 1 24.82 -28.74 -15.75
N ASN A 2 24.36 -29.81 -15.11
CA ASN A 2 23.26 -30.62 -15.65
C ASN A 2 21.98 -29.79 -15.57
N ALA A 3 21.24 -29.70 -16.68
CA ALA A 3 19.92 -29.11 -16.70
C ALA A 3 18.97 -29.98 -15.86
N LEU A 4 18.10 -29.35 -15.08
CA LEU A 4 17.02 -30.04 -14.35
C LEU A 4 16.10 -30.74 -15.34
N SER A 5 15.59 -31.91 -14.98
CA SER A 5 14.51 -32.54 -15.74
C SER A 5 13.23 -31.69 -15.62
N VAL A 6 12.27 -31.88 -16.54
CA VAL A 6 10.98 -31.17 -16.49
C VAL A 6 10.20 -31.50 -15.21
N GLU A 7 10.28 -32.75 -14.75
CA GLU A 7 9.65 -33.20 -13.50
C GLU A 7 10.27 -32.50 -12.28
N ASP A 8 11.61 -32.47 -12.20
CA ASP A 8 12.32 -31.78 -11.13
C ASP A 8 12.03 -30.27 -11.14
N ALA A 9 11.94 -29.66 -12.32
CA ALA A 9 11.60 -28.24 -12.46
C ALA A 9 10.18 -27.94 -11.94
N HIS A 10 9.20 -28.81 -12.23
CA HIS A 10 7.84 -28.68 -11.70
C HIS A 10 7.81 -28.87 -10.18
N ALA A 11 8.51 -29.87 -9.65
CA ALA A 11 8.61 -30.12 -8.21
C ALA A 11 9.19 -28.91 -7.46
N VAL A 12 10.36 -28.41 -7.91
CA VAL A 12 11.01 -27.23 -7.32
C VAL A 12 10.11 -26.00 -7.40
N THR A 13 9.40 -25.80 -8.51
CA THR A 13 8.45 -24.68 -8.62
C THR A 13 7.29 -24.82 -7.63
N GLY A 14 6.81 -26.05 -7.39
CA GLY A 14 5.82 -26.34 -6.36
C GLY A 14 6.31 -26.01 -4.95
N ASP A 15 7.54 -26.39 -4.60
CA ASP A 15 8.18 -26.08 -3.32
C ASP A 15 8.33 -24.58 -3.09
N ILE A 16 8.74 -23.85 -4.12
CA ILE A 16 8.85 -22.38 -4.07
C ILE A 16 7.48 -21.75 -3.80
N ARG A 17 6.42 -22.21 -4.48
CA ARG A 17 5.06 -21.68 -4.25
C ARG A 17 4.58 -21.94 -2.82
N ARG A 18 4.84 -23.12 -2.26
CA ARG A 18 4.52 -23.42 -0.85
C ARG A 18 5.27 -22.50 0.11
N SER A 19 6.58 -22.39 -0.06
CA SER A 19 7.42 -21.51 0.77
C SER A 19 6.96 -20.05 0.73
N LEU A 20 6.54 -19.56 -0.45
CA LEU A 20 5.99 -18.21 -0.60
C LEU A 20 4.65 -18.04 0.14
N ALA A 21 3.79 -19.07 0.15
CA ALA A 21 2.55 -19.04 0.91
C ALA A 21 2.79 -19.03 2.43
N ASP A 22 3.78 -19.80 2.91
CA ASP A 22 4.19 -19.81 4.31
C ASP A 22 4.71 -18.44 4.75
N VAL A 23 5.54 -17.80 3.91
CA VAL A 23 6.02 -16.43 4.14
C VAL A 23 4.86 -15.44 4.19
N ALA A 24 3.91 -15.52 3.25
CA ALA A 24 2.74 -14.64 3.23
C ALA A 24 1.91 -14.75 4.52
N THR A 25 1.73 -15.98 5.01
CA THR A 25 1.02 -16.27 6.26
C THR A 25 1.78 -15.68 7.46
N ALA A 26 3.09 -15.90 7.54
CA ALA A 26 3.93 -15.35 8.61
C ALA A 26 3.93 -13.82 8.64
N VAL A 27 4.04 -13.17 7.46
CA VAL A 27 3.97 -11.71 7.33
C VAL A 27 2.61 -11.16 7.75
N THR A 28 1.52 -11.84 7.38
CA THR A 28 0.17 -11.45 7.79
C THR A 28 0.00 -11.57 9.31
N HIS A 29 0.49 -12.64 9.92
CA HIS A 29 0.49 -12.78 11.38
C HIS A 29 1.30 -11.67 12.07
N LEU A 30 2.51 -11.36 11.56
CA LEU A 30 3.31 -10.24 12.06
C LEU A 30 2.55 -8.91 11.95
N ALA A 31 1.93 -8.64 10.80
CA ALA A 31 1.13 -7.45 10.55
C ALA A 31 0.01 -7.30 11.60
N TYR A 32 -0.70 -8.38 11.93
CA TYR A 32 -1.70 -8.37 13.00
C TYR A 32 -1.11 -8.04 14.37
N GLN A 33 0.05 -8.58 14.73
CA GLN A 33 0.70 -8.27 16.01
C GLN A 33 1.15 -6.81 16.07
N VAL A 34 1.75 -6.28 15.00
CA VAL A 34 2.17 -4.88 14.91
C VAL A 34 0.96 -3.96 15.01
N ARG A 35 -0.14 -4.28 14.32
CA ARG A 35 -1.39 -3.53 14.43
C ARG A 35 -1.99 -3.58 15.82
N ARG A 36 -1.98 -4.75 16.48
CA ARG A 36 -2.44 -4.91 17.86
C ARG A 36 -1.61 -4.04 18.82
N ALA A 37 -0.30 -4.06 18.68
CA ALA A 37 0.60 -3.19 19.45
C ALA A 37 0.30 -1.70 19.18
N HIS A 38 0.06 -1.34 17.93
CA HIS A 38 -0.28 0.03 17.54
C HIS A 38 -1.62 0.49 18.16
N ARG A 39 -2.70 -0.29 17.97
CA ARG A 39 -4.03 0.01 18.53
C ARG A 39 -4.03 0.05 20.06
N GLY A 40 -3.27 -0.84 20.69
CA GLY A 40 -3.09 -0.89 22.14
C GLY A 40 -2.14 0.17 22.71
N ARG A 41 -1.56 1.04 21.87
CA ARG A 41 -0.56 2.05 22.26
C ARG A 41 0.60 1.45 23.07
N ALA A 42 1.12 0.30 22.66
CA ALA A 42 2.15 -0.45 23.37
C ALA A 42 3.37 0.42 23.73
N TRP A 43 3.77 1.35 22.84
CA TRP A 43 4.86 2.29 23.09
C TRP A 43 4.64 3.15 24.33
N THR A 44 3.41 3.61 24.59
CA THR A 44 3.09 4.42 25.78
C THR A 44 3.20 3.58 27.05
N VAL A 45 2.67 2.35 27.02
CA VAL A 45 2.70 1.43 28.17
C VAL A 45 4.14 1.03 28.51
N LEU A 46 4.99 0.87 27.49
CA LEU A 46 6.39 0.49 27.63
C LEU A 46 7.33 1.69 27.83
N GLY A 47 6.81 2.92 27.91
CA GLY A 47 7.59 4.12 28.23
C GLY A 47 8.36 4.74 27.06
N TYR A 48 8.07 4.34 25.82
CA TYR A 48 8.63 4.96 24.63
C TYR A 48 7.91 6.28 24.30
N PRO A 49 8.66 7.33 23.87
CA PRO A 49 8.07 8.64 23.63
C PRO A 49 7.14 8.68 22.42
N THR A 50 7.39 7.84 21.42
CA THR A 50 6.60 7.77 20.18
C THR A 50 6.53 6.34 19.64
N TRP A 51 5.53 6.08 18.79
CA TRP A 51 5.45 4.85 18.01
C TRP A 51 6.71 4.59 17.19
N ALA A 52 7.27 5.63 16.55
CA ALA A 52 8.49 5.52 15.75
C ALA A 52 9.70 5.07 16.58
N ALA A 53 9.86 5.63 17.79
CA ALA A 53 10.91 5.23 18.71
C ALA A 53 10.75 3.77 19.15
N TYR A 54 9.52 3.34 19.43
CA TYR A 54 9.21 1.95 19.79
C TYR A 54 9.54 0.96 18.67
N VAL A 55 9.04 1.19 17.44
CA VAL A 55 9.27 0.23 16.34
C VAL A 55 10.72 0.18 15.88
N GLN A 56 11.44 1.30 15.98
CA GLN A 56 12.87 1.33 15.71
C GLN A 56 13.65 0.57 16.79
N ALA A 57 13.32 0.75 18.06
CA ALA A 57 14.02 0.12 19.17
C ALA A 57 13.73 -1.39 19.31
N GLU A 58 12.46 -1.79 19.18
CA GLU A 58 12.03 -3.17 19.42
C GLU A 58 12.13 -4.06 18.18
N PHE A 59 11.94 -3.49 16.99
CA PHE A 59 11.84 -4.27 15.75
C PHE A 59 12.93 -3.92 14.73
N GLY A 60 13.69 -2.84 14.94
CA GLY A 60 14.70 -2.39 13.99
C GLY A 60 14.13 -1.90 12.66
N ILE A 61 12.83 -1.55 12.60
CA ILE A 61 12.17 -1.08 11.37
C ILE A 61 11.78 0.39 11.49
N GLY A 62 11.83 1.09 10.34
CA GLY A 62 11.34 2.46 10.25
C GLY A 62 9.83 2.57 10.42
N ARG A 63 9.39 3.76 10.81
CA ARG A 63 7.97 4.13 11.00
C ARG A 63 7.10 3.75 9.79
N SER A 64 7.55 4.07 8.58
CA SER A 64 6.80 3.82 7.34
C SER A 64 6.60 2.32 7.11
N HIS A 65 7.61 1.49 7.38
CA HIS A 65 7.45 0.03 7.28
C HIS A 65 6.45 -0.49 8.32
N ALA A 66 6.51 0.01 9.56
CA ALA A 66 5.53 -0.36 10.58
C ALA A 66 4.09 0.01 10.19
N TYR A 67 3.86 1.18 9.60
CA TYR A 67 2.52 1.55 9.10
C TYR A 67 2.09 0.71 7.90
N ARG A 68 3.02 0.28 7.01
CA ARG A 68 2.68 -0.67 5.94
C ARG A 68 2.18 -2.00 6.50
N LEU A 69 2.76 -2.48 7.60
CA LEU A 69 2.28 -3.68 8.29
C LEU A 69 0.90 -3.45 8.91
N VAL A 70 0.64 -2.27 9.48
CA VAL A 70 -0.71 -1.90 9.97
C VAL A 70 -1.73 -1.91 8.83
N ASP A 71 -1.41 -1.25 7.71
CA ASP A 71 -2.28 -1.18 6.54
C ASP A 71 -2.53 -2.56 5.92
N LEU A 72 -1.51 -3.43 5.88
CA LEU A 72 -1.66 -4.81 5.43
C LEU A 72 -2.65 -5.59 6.29
N ALA A 73 -2.57 -5.46 7.62
CA ALA A 73 -3.51 -6.12 8.53
C ALA A 73 -4.94 -5.58 8.39
N ASP A 74 -5.11 -4.28 8.13
CA ASP A 74 -6.43 -3.70 7.87
C ASP A 74 -7.02 -4.17 6.53
N ALA A 75 -6.20 -4.34 5.49
CA ALA A 75 -6.62 -4.93 4.23
C ALA A 75 -6.99 -6.41 4.38
N ALA A 76 -6.20 -7.17 5.16
CA ALA A 76 -6.46 -8.57 5.46
C ALA A 76 -7.80 -8.77 6.20
N ASP A 77 -8.04 -8.01 7.28
CA ASP A 77 -9.33 -8.02 8.00
C ASP A 77 -10.49 -7.79 7.03
N ARG A 78 -10.38 -6.81 6.13
CA ARG A 78 -11.47 -6.46 5.21
C ARG A 78 -11.79 -7.60 4.24
N ILE A 79 -10.78 -8.31 3.75
CA ILE A 79 -10.98 -9.49 2.92
C ILE A 79 -11.68 -10.58 3.73
N THR A 80 -11.17 -10.86 4.94
CA THR A 80 -11.76 -11.86 5.83
C THR A 80 -13.21 -11.54 6.16
N ASP A 81 -13.53 -10.30 6.55
CA ASP A 81 -14.88 -9.89 6.94
C ASP A 81 -15.84 -10.12 5.79
N THR A 82 -15.41 -9.79 4.56
CA THR A 82 -16.21 -10.00 3.34
C THR A 82 -16.42 -11.48 3.06
N VAL A 83 -15.39 -12.32 3.20
CA VAL A 83 -15.49 -13.78 3.00
C VAL A 83 -16.40 -14.41 4.07
N THR A 84 -16.21 -14.03 5.34
CA THR A 84 -16.96 -14.55 6.49
C THR A 84 -18.44 -14.20 6.41
N ALA A 85 -18.77 -13.01 5.88
CA ALA A 85 -20.14 -12.60 5.65
C ALA A 85 -20.90 -13.49 4.64
N ILE A 86 -20.17 -14.23 3.78
CA ILE A 86 -20.75 -15.05 2.71
C ILE A 86 -20.75 -16.53 3.08
N GLU A 87 -19.62 -17.08 3.52
CA GLU A 87 -19.48 -18.52 3.78
C GLU A 87 -19.89 -18.94 5.21
N GLY A 88 -20.09 -17.98 6.12
CA GLY A 88 -20.15 -18.28 7.55
C GLY A 88 -18.76 -18.54 8.14
N THR A 89 -18.67 -18.69 9.46
CA THR A 89 -17.43 -18.61 10.28
C THR A 89 -16.17 -19.16 9.60
N SER A 90 -15.36 -18.25 9.05
CA SER A 90 -13.95 -18.48 8.72
C SER A 90 -13.10 -17.66 9.67
N HIS A 91 -12.08 -18.26 10.28
CA HIS A 91 -11.15 -17.50 11.11
C HIS A 91 -10.26 -16.61 10.23
N ALA A 92 -10.00 -15.39 10.69
CA ALA A 92 -9.32 -14.34 9.92
C ALA A 92 -7.90 -14.66 9.44
N TRP A 93 -7.29 -15.70 9.98
CA TRP A 93 -5.95 -16.17 9.64
C TRP A 93 -5.94 -17.54 8.95
N ASP A 94 -7.09 -18.23 8.85
CA ASP A 94 -7.19 -19.54 8.19
C ASP A 94 -7.43 -19.40 6.67
N ILE A 95 -7.83 -18.21 6.22
CA ILE A 95 -7.88 -17.89 4.80
C ILE A 95 -6.44 -17.64 4.36
N ALA A 96 -5.93 -18.52 3.48
CA ALA A 96 -4.65 -18.32 2.80
C ALA A 96 -4.75 -17.09 1.88
N LEU A 97 -4.60 -15.90 2.46
CA LEU A 97 -4.61 -14.67 1.70
C LEU A 97 -3.40 -14.67 0.76
N PRO A 98 -3.59 -14.29 -0.52
CA PRO A 98 -2.47 -14.15 -1.42
C PRO A 98 -1.49 -13.12 -0.84
N ALA A 99 -0.19 -13.30 -1.10
CA ALA A 99 0.80 -12.29 -0.80
C ALA A 99 0.41 -10.97 -1.49
N LEU A 100 -0.11 -10.01 -0.72
CA LEU A 100 -0.50 -8.71 -1.24
C LEU A 100 0.73 -7.83 -1.37
N SER A 101 0.94 -7.28 -2.56
CA SER A 101 1.93 -6.22 -2.77
C SER A 101 1.48 -4.92 -2.11
N HIS A 102 2.43 -4.05 -1.77
CA HIS A 102 2.17 -2.73 -1.19
C HIS A 102 1.15 -1.91 -2.01
N ARG A 103 1.24 -1.98 -3.34
CA ARG A 103 0.31 -1.26 -4.23
C ARG A 103 -1.11 -1.79 -4.13
N GLN A 104 -1.28 -3.11 -4.03
CA GLN A 104 -2.59 -3.74 -3.86
C GLN A 104 -3.23 -3.34 -2.53
N VAL A 105 -2.43 -3.28 -1.45
CA VAL A 105 -2.88 -2.75 -0.15
C VAL A 105 -3.34 -1.29 -0.28
N ALA A 106 -2.57 -0.47 -1.00
CA ALA A 106 -2.94 0.93 -1.25
C ALA A 106 -4.22 1.06 -2.09
N ASP A 107 -4.41 0.22 -3.10
CA ASP A 107 -5.62 0.22 -3.93
C ASP A 107 -6.87 -0.14 -3.10
N ILE A 108 -6.77 -1.18 -2.26
CA ILE A 108 -7.84 -1.57 -1.32
C ILE A 108 -8.15 -0.42 -0.35
N LYS A 109 -7.10 0.21 0.20
CA LYS A 109 -7.25 1.34 1.15
C LYS A 109 -7.90 2.56 0.51
N ALA A 110 -7.62 2.82 -0.77
CA ALA A 110 -8.18 3.95 -1.50
C ALA A 110 -9.67 3.76 -1.82
N ARG A 111 -10.11 2.52 -2.06
CA ARG A 111 -11.48 2.19 -2.50
C ARG A 111 -12.06 1.01 -1.71
N PRO A 112 -12.26 1.19 -0.39
CA PRO A 112 -12.45 0.07 0.52
C PRO A 112 -13.86 -0.52 0.47
N GLU A 113 -14.87 0.25 0.02
CA GLU A 113 -16.25 -0.22 -0.19
C GLU A 113 -16.40 -0.89 -1.56
N GLU A 114 -15.92 -0.25 -2.63
CA GLU A 114 -15.90 -0.82 -3.98
C GLU A 114 -15.20 -2.19 -4.01
N PHE A 115 -14.06 -2.32 -3.32
CA PHE A 115 -13.38 -3.60 -3.19
C PHE A 115 -14.24 -4.66 -2.49
N ALA A 116 -14.91 -4.30 -1.39
CA ALA A 116 -15.76 -5.22 -0.64
C ALA A 116 -16.96 -5.68 -1.48
N ASP A 117 -17.60 -4.75 -2.21
CA ASP A 117 -18.73 -5.05 -3.09
C ASP A 117 -18.32 -5.97 -4.24
N LEU A 118 -17.20 -5.68 -4.92
CA LEU A 118 -16.67 -6.50 -6.00
C LEU A 118 -16.29 -7.90 -5.52
N LEU A 119 -15.63 -7.99 -4.36
CA LEU A 119 -15.25 -9.26 -3.76
C LEU A 119 -16.50 -10.06 -3.39
N ALA A 120 -17.48 -9.43 -2.75
CA ALA A 120 -18.71 -10.08 -2.34
C ALA A 120 -19.53 -10.60 -3.54
N ASP A 121 -19.60 -9.81 -4.62
CA ASP A 121 -20.31 -10.18 -5.84
C ASP A 121 -19.69 -11.40 -6.52
N ARG A 122 -18.37 -11.43 -6.58
CA ARG A 122 -17.63 -12.55 -7.16
C ARG A 122 -17.70 -13.81 -6.31
N LEU A 123 -17.62 -13.67 -4.99
CA LEU A 123 -17.77 -14.82 -4.08
C LEU A 123 -19.17 -15.42 -4.18
N ARG A 124 -20.22 -14.59 -4.23
CA ARG A 124 -21.61 -15.05 -4.50
C ARG A 124 -21.70 -15.76 -5.84
N THR A 125 -21.15 -15.17 -6.90
CA THR A 125 -21.14 -15.79 -8.24
C THR A 125 -20.40 -17.14 -8.24
N ALA A 126 -19.26 -17.23 -7.54
CA ALA A 126 -18.49 -18.47 -7.42
C ALA A 126 -19.27 -19.55 -6.65
N HIS A 127 -19.96 -19.17 -5.58
CA HIS A 127 -20.83 -20.03 -4.80
C HIS A 127 -22.00 -20.57 -5.64
N ASP A 128 -22.61 -19.73 -6.47
CA ASP A 128 -23.74 -20.13 -7.33
C ASP A 128 -23.31 -21.04 -8.51
N THR A 129 -22.07 -20.89 -8.99
CA THR A 129 -21.56 -21.60 -10.17
C THR A 129 -20.85 -22.92 -9.85
N THR A 130 -20.41 -23.10 -8.60
CA THR A 130 -19.66 -24.29 -8.17
C THR A 130 -20.50 -25.09 -7.16
N PRO A 131 -20.96 -26.31 -7.49
CA PRO A 131 -21.68 -27.14 -6.52
C PRO A 131 -20.74 -27.62 -5.41
N GLY A 132 -20.75 -26.97 -4.24
CA GLY A 132 -19.95 -27.32 -3.05
C GLY A 132 -19.46 -26.10 -2.24
N GLU A 133 -18.82 -26.33 -1.09
CA GLU A 133 -18.21 -25.25 -0.26
C GLU A 133 -17.03 -24.59 -1.00
N LEU A 134 -16.86 -23.27 -0.85
CA LEU A 134 -15.73 -22.56 -1.44
C LEU A 134 -14.43 -22.97 -0.72
N THR A 135 -13.56 -23.70 -1.44
CA THR A 135 -12.24 -24.03 -0.91
C THR A 135 -11.38 -22.76 -0.71
N PRO A 136 -10.43 -22.77 0.24
CA PRO A 136 -9.50 -21.65 0.43
C PRO A 136 -8.73 -21.25 -0.84
N GLU A 137 -8.44 -22.22 -1.72
CA GLU A 137 -7.79 -21.95 -3.01
C GLU A 137 -8.68 -21.14 -3.95
N HIS A 138 -9.98 -21.45 -4.04
CA HIS A 138 -10.92 -20.67 -4.84
C HIS A 138 -11.05 -19.25 -4.31
N ILE A 139 -11.12 -19.08 -2.99
CA ILE A 139 -11.19 -17.76 -2.35
C ILE A 139 -9.92 -16.95 -2.68
N ALA A 140 -8.74 -17.56 -2.60
CA ALA A 140 -7.48 -16.89 -2.92
C ALA A 140 -7.41 -16.43 -4.39
N VAL A 141 -7.97 -17.21 -5.33
CA VAL A 141 -8.09 -16.84 -6.74
C VAL A 141 -9.05 -15.66 -6.90
N VAL A 142 -10.25 -15.73 -6.31
CA VAL A 142 -11.24 -14.65 -6.38
C VAL A 142 -10.70 -13.35 -5.80
N VAL A 143 -10.01 -13.40 -4.66
CA VAL A 143 -9.36 -12.22 -4.05
C VAL A 143 -8.30 -11.65 -5.00
N ARG A 144 -7.41 -12.49 -5.54
CA ARG A 144 -6.36 -12.04 -6.48
C ARG A 144 -6.95 -11.37 -7.72
N ASP A 145 -7.98 -11.97 -8.29
CA ASP A 145 -8.64 -11.42 -9.48
C ASP A 145 -9.35 -10.12 -9.15
N THR A 146 -9.92 -9.99 -7.95
CA THR A 146 -10.65 -8.77 -7.52
C THR A 146 -9.69 -7.62 -7.35
N VAL A 147 -8.58 -7.87 -6.67
CA VAL A 147 -7.48 -6.90 -6.55
C VAL A 147 -6.92 -6.52 -7.92
N THR A 148 -6.81 -7.48 -8.85
CA THR A 148 -6.37 -7.21 -10.23
C THR A 148 -7.39 -6.38 -11.00
N GLN A 149 -8.69 -6.59 -10.80
CA GLN A 149 -9.73 -5.79 -11.43
C GLN A 149 -9.82 -4.37 -10.85
N LEU A 150 -9.62 -4.22 -9.54
CA LEU A 150 -9.56 -2.91 -8.89
C LEU A 150 -8.45 -2.02 -9.51
N ARG A 151 -7.40 -2.65 -10.07
CA ARG A 151 -6.36 -1.99 -10.85
C ARG A 151 -6.80 -1.58 -12.26
N THR A 152 -7.70 -2.34 -12.89
CA THR A 152 -8.20 -2.00 -14.23
C THR A 152 -8.99 -0.70 -14.09
N PRO A 153 -8.53 0.44 -14.66
CA PRO A 153 -9.36 1.61 -14.68
C PRO A 153 -10.67 1.18 -15.35
N THR A 154 -11.81 1.47 -14.74
CA THR A 154 -13.11 1.46 -15.42
C THR A 154 -12.83 1.98 -16.83
N PRO A 155 -13.11 1.21 -17.92
CA PRO A 155 -12.92 1.73 -19.28
C PRO A 155 -13.54 3.11 -19.23
N PRO A 156 -12.80 4.19 -19.54
CA PRO A 156 -13.30 5.52 -19.26
C PRO A 156 -14.68 5.54 -19.86
N THR A 157 -15.71 5.62 -19.01
CA THR A 157 -17.04 5.99 -19.46
C THR A 157 -16.73 7.18 -20.32
N ARG A 158 -16.95 7.05 -21.63
CA ARG A 158 -16.61 8.10 -22.60
C ARG A 158 -17.12 9.36 -21.93
N LEU A 159 -16.19 10.17 -21.43
CA LEU A 159 -16.54 11.30 -20.62
C LEU A 159 -17.31 12.14 -21.63
N ASP A 160 -18.65 12.11 -21.52
CA ASP A 160 -19.39 13.31 -21.86
C ASP A 160 -18.61 14.41 -21.15
N PRO A 161 -18.09 15.41 -21.86
CA PRO A 161 -17.17 16.39 -21.30
C PRO A 161 -17.89 17.16 -20.18
N GLY A 162 -17.86 16.59 -18.99
CA GLY A 162 -18.16 17.20 -17.71
C GLY A 162 -16.98 18.05 -17.25
N PRO A 163 -17.14 18.84 -16.18
CA PRO A 163 -16.65 20.22 -16.08
C PRO A 163 -15.14 20.38 -15.81
N PHE A 164 -14.29 19.45 -16.23
CA PHE A 164 -12.83 19.61 -16.26
C PHE A 164 -12.34 19.76 -17.70
N ALA A 165 -12.93 20.71 -18.43
CA ALA A 165 -12.61 20.97 -19.83
C ALA A 165 -11.32 21.79 -20.03
N ASP A 166 -10.66 22.24 -18.96
CA ASP A 166 -9.50 23.12 -19.08
C ASP A 166 -8.23 22.49 -18.46
N LEU A 167 -7.34 22.04 -19.34
CA LEU A 167 -5.98 21.60 -19.00
C LEU A 167 -5.23 22.66 -18.18
N ALA A 168 -5.54 23.94 -18.36
CA ALA A 168 -4.95 25.02 -17.58
C ALA A 168 -5.34 24.92 -16.08
N GLU A 169 -6.58 24.57 -15.76
CA GLU A 169 -7.04 24.45 -14.37
C GLU A 169 -6.36 23.28 -13.66
N MET A 170 -6.16 22.15 -14.35
CA MET A 170 -5.40 21.01 -13.81
C MET A 170 -3.93 21.37 -13.56
N VAL A 171 -3.31 22.11 -14.47
CA VAL A 171 -1.93 22.59 -14.31
C VAL A 171 -1.82 23.55 -13.12
N GLU A 172 -2.79 24.44 -12.94
CA GLU A 172 -2.81 25.36 -11.78
C GLU A 172 -3.05 24.62 -10.47
N LEU A 173 -3.91 23.60 -10.44
CA LEU A 173 -4.10 22.74 -9.27
C LEU A 173 -2.81 21.98 -8.90
N LEU A 174 -2.08 21.49 -9.91
CA LEU A 174 -0.81 20.80 -9.71
C LEU A 174 0.25 21.77 -9.15
N LYS A 175 0.40 22.95 -9.75
CA LYS A 175 1.29 24.02 -9.25
C LYS A 175 0.97 24.39 -7.81
N ALA A 176 -0.31 24.57 -7.48
CA ALA A 176 -0.75 24.91 -6.13
C ALA A 176 -0.40 23.81 -5.11
N SER A 177 -0.55 22.54 -5.49
CA SER A 177 -0.20 21.41 -4.64
C SER A 177 1.31 21.27 -4.44
N SER A 178 2.08 21.43 -5.51
CA SER A 178 3.55 21.44 -5.49
C SER A 178 4.12 22.62 -4.70
N LEU A 179 3.50 23.79 -4.74
CA LEU A 179 3.90 24.95 -3.93
C LEU A 179 3.73 24.69 -2.43
N LYS A 180 2.67 23.97 -2.03
CA LYS A 180 2.46 23.58 -0.62
C LYS A 180 3.59 22.67 -0.12
N LEU A 181 3.98 21.68 -0.92
CA LEU A 181 5.11 20.80 -0.60
C LEU A 181 6.44 21.56 -0.55
N GLY A 182 6.66 22.50 -1.47
CA GLY A 182 7.85 23.36 -1.44
C GLY A 182 7.93 24.26 -0.20
N ARG A 183 6.78 24.75 0.30
CA ARG A 183 6.72 25.50 1.56
C ARG A 183 7.01 24.62 2.77
N LEU A 184 6.50 23.39 2.79
CA LEU A 184 6.85 22.42 3.82
C LEU A 184 8.37 22.13 3.83
N ALA A 185 8.98 22.00 2.65
CA ALA A 185 10.42 21.85 2.53
C ALA A 185 11.18 23.09 3.07
N LEU A 186 10.63 24.30 2.93
CA LEU A 186 11.22 25.52 3.49
C LEU A 186 11.10 25.64 5.01
N GLU A 187 10.05 25.07 5.61
CA GLU A 187 9.93 25.01 7.07
C GLU A 187 11.04 24.13 7.69
N ILE A 188 11.44 23.07 6.98
CA ILE A 188 12.50 22.15 7.41
C ILE A 188 13.89 22.67 7.04
N ALA A 189 14.05 23.18 5.82
CA ALA A 189 15.30 23.70 5.28
C ALA A 189 15.08 25.13 4.74
N PRO A 190 15.25 26.17 5.58
CA PRO A 190 14.99 27.55 5.21
C PRO A 190 15.77 28.04 3.99
N ALA A 191 15.24 29.02 3.28
CA ALA A 191 15.76 29.50 1.98
C ALA A 191 17.22 29.98 1.98
N TYR A 192 17.77 30.37 3.15
CA TYR A 192 19.17 30.80 3.27
C TYR A 192 20.16 29.62 3.24
N GLN A 193 19.69 28.38 3.37
CA GLN A 193 20.52 27.18 3.29
C GLN A 193 20.76 26.79 1.82
N SER A 194 21.98 26.40 1.48
CA SER A 194 22.28 25.79 0.18
C SER A 194 21.61 24.42 0.05
N ASP A 195 21.44 23.95 -1.18
CA ASP A 195 20.85 22.63 -1.44
C ASP A 195 21.66 21.48 -0.81
N ASP A 196 23.00 21.60 -0.76
CA ASP A 196 23.86 20.61 -0.08
C ASP A 196 23.55 20.50 1.42
N VAL A 197 23.29 21.63 2.09
CA VAL A 197 22.95 21.67 3.51
C VAL A 197 21.50 21.24 3.74
N ALA A 198 20.61 21.62 2.83
CA ALA A 198 19.20 21.24 2.86
C ALA A 198 18.98 19.75 2.56
N ALA A 199 19.88 19.11 1.83
CA ALA A 199 19.73 17.73 1.37
C ALA A 199 19.56 16.73 2.53
N VAL A 200 20.30 16.91 3.62
CA VAL A 200 20.27 15.98 4.77
C VAL A 200 18.90 15.95 5.45
N PRO A 201 18.34 17.07 5.94
CA PRO A 201 17.01 17.05 6.56
C PRO A 201 15.88 16.80 5.55
N LEU A 202 16.04 17.20 4.28
CA LEU A 202 15.03 16.93 3.25
C LEU A 202 15.02 15.48 2.78
N ALA A 203 16.14 14.74 2.87
CA ALA A 203 16.16 13.32 2.57
C ALA A 203 15.25 12.53 3.52
N VAL A 204 15.22 12.93 4.81
CA VAL A 204 14.31 12.35 5.80
C VAL A 204 12.86 12.64 5.44
N LEU A 205 12.54 13.90 5.11
CA LEU A 205 11.18 14.25 4.65
C LEU A 205 10.78 13.50 3.38
N ALA A 206 11.70 13.36 2.42
CA ALA A 206 11.48 12.66 1.15
C ALA A 206 11.06 11.20 1.40
N GLU A 207 11.78 10.50 2.28
CA GLU A 207 11.47 9.13 2.69
C GLU A 207 10.11 9.04 3.40
N ASP A 208 9.80 9.99 4.28
CA ASP A 208 8.55 10.03 5.06
C ASP A 208 7.30 10.19 4.18
N ILE A 209 7.39 10.97 3.09
CA ILE A 209 6.25 11.24 2.20
C ILE A 209 6.27 10.42 0.90
N GLY A 210 7.29 9.60 0.68
CA GLY A 210 7.44 8.78 -0.52
C GLY A 210 7.80 9.58 -1.78
N GLU A 211 8.50 10.71 -1.62
CA GLU A 211 9.00 11.55 -2.71
C GLU A 211 10.51 11.34 -2.92
N SER A 212 11.05 11.81 -4.05
CA SER A 212 12.50 11.83 -4.25
C SER A 212 13.13 13.08 -3.63
N LEU A 213 14.39 12.97 -3.18
CA LEU A 213 15.15 14.11 -2.69
C LEU A 213 15.28 15.20 -3.76
N ASP A 214 15.59 14.82 -5.00
CA ASP A 214 15.69 15.74 -6.13
C ASP A 214 14.38 16.50 -6.37
N ARG A 215 13.24 15.80 -6.25
CA ARG A 215 11.91 16.40 -6.34
C ARG A 215 11.70 17.42 -5.24
N LEU A 216 12.03 17.09 -3.99
CA LEU A 216 11.85 18.03 -2.87
C LEU A 216 12.77 19.25 -2.97
N LEU A 217 14.02 19.08 -3.42
CA LEU A 217 14.92 20.21 -3.69
C LEU A 217 14.38 21.10 -4.82
N ALA A 218 13.82 20.51 -5.87
CA ALA A 218 13.18 21.24 -6.97
C ALA A 218 11.92 22.01 -6.51
N LEU A 219 11.07 21.38 -5.70
CA LEU A 219 9.88 22.02 -5.11
C LEU A 219 10.26 23.12 -4.11
N ARG A 220 11.32 22.93 -3.33
CA ARG A 220 11.88 23.97 -2.45
C ARG A 220 12.35 25.18 -3.26
N ARG A 221 13.11 24.96 -4.34
CA ARG A 221 13.52 26.03 -5.27
C ARG A 221 12.31 26.75 -5.85
N TYR A 222 11.29 26.02 -6.30
CA TYR A 222 10.03 26.61 -6.77
C TYR A 222 9.33 27.47 -5.71
N ALA A 223 9.30 27.04 -4.44
CA ALA A 223 8.71 27.83 -3.37
C ALA A 223 9.52 29.10 -3.05
N ILE A 224 10.84 29.08 -3.27
CA ILE A 224 11.72 30.26 -3.12
C ILE A 224 11.50 31.24 -4.28
N THR A 225 11.49 30.74 -5.52
CA THR A 225 11.55 31.59 -6.72
C THR A 225 10.17 31.92 -7.29
N GLY A 226 9.15 31.10 -7.02
CA GLY A 226 7.86 31.13 -7.70
C GLY A 226 7.94 30.66 -9.16
N ASP A 227 9.10 30.23 -9.66
CA ASP A 227 9.28 29.77 -11.04
C ASP A 227 9.07 28.26 -11.15
N TRP A 228 7.97 27.86 -11.79
CA TRP A 228 7.62 26.45 -11.99
C TRP A 228 8.70 25.67 -12.74
N ARG A 229 9.51 26.32 -13.59
CA ARG A 229 10.58 25.64 -14.33
C ARG A 229 11.63 25.03 -13.42
N ALA A 230 11.76 25.51 -12.18
CA ALA A 230 12.65 24.91 -11.18
C ALA A 230 12.26 23.47 -10.80
N VAL A 231 11.01 23.09 -11.06
CA VAL A 231 10.42 21.78 -10.76
C VAL A 231 10.72 20.73 -11.84
N ASP A 232 11.01 21.18 -13.06
CA ASP A 232 11.19 20.32 -14.23
C ASP A 232 12.64 19.86 -14.47
N GLY A 233 13.60 20.35 -13.66
CA GLY A 233 14.96 19.80 -13.57
C GLY A 233 15.71 19.69 -14.88
#